data_AF-A0A4R9PWV6-F1
#
_entry.id   AF-A0A4R9PWV6-F1
#
_cell.length_a   1.000
_cell.length_b   1.000
_cell.length_c   1.000
_cell.angle_alpha   90.00
_cell.angle_beta   90.00
_cell.angle_gamma   90.00
#
_symmetry.space_group_name_H-M   'P 1'
#
loop_
_entity.id
_entity.type
_entity.pdbx_description
1 polymer ?
#
loop_
_entity_poly.entity_id
_entity_poly.type
_entity_poly.pdbx_seq_one_letter_code
_entity_poly.pdbx_strand_id
1 'polypeptide(L)'
;LNAIRYTYDAGSFYVGAAVEELEGSRKGTSELGVTKGGKFQTNTNDVGISAIIGAKIGGVKANLLGGYDTNQENGAIRAIITADIGPGTLGISGAWASGANYYYEESEWTVAAEYAIKATDKLTITPG
;
A
#
# COMPACT_ATOMS: atom_id res chain seq x y z
N LEU A 1 4.56 -8.38 -14.66
CA LEU A 1 5.42 -7.94 -13.54
C LEU A 1 6.44 -9.02 -13.22
N ASN A 2 7.56 -8.96 -13.91
CA ASN A 2 8.75 -9.71 -13.53
C ASN A 2 9.40 -9.01 -12.33
N ALA A 3 9.77 -9.76 -11.29
CA ALA A 3 10.35 -9.15 -10.09
C ALA A 3 11.30 -10.10 -9.35
N ILE A 4 12.31 -9.53 -8.71
CA ILE A 4 13.15 -10.20 -7.73
C ILE A 4 12.87 -9.56 -6.38
N ARG A 5 12.57 -10.39 -5.37
CA ARG A 5 12.27 -9.94 -4.01
C ARG A 5 13.10 -10.71 -3.00
N TYR A 6 13.56 -9.99 -1.99
CA TYR A 6 14.09 -10.57 -0.77
C TYR A 6 13.23 -10.14 0.41
N THR A 7 13.03 -11.05 1.37
CA THR A 7 12.35 -10.75 2.63
C THR A 7 13.09 -11.45 3.76
N TYR A 8 13.48 -10.66 4.75
CA TYR A 8 13.98 -11.15 6.02
C TYR A 8 12.82 -11.17 7.02
N ASP A 9 12.59 -12.32 7.62
CA ASP A 9 11.55 -12.55 8.62
C ASP A 9 12.21 -12.97 9.95
N ALA A 10 11.95 -12.19 10.99
CA ALA A 10 12.41 -12.42 12.37
C ALA A 10 11.24 -12.77 13.32
N GLY A 11 10.10 -13.20 12.79
CA GLY A 11 8.89 -13.55 13.51
C GLY A 11 8.02 -12.34 13.84
N SER A 12 8.42 -11.53 14.82
CA SER A 12 7.66 -10.32 15.22
C SER A 12 7.95 -9.10 14.35
N PHE A 13 8.94 -9.20 13.47
CA PHE A 13 9.40 -8.15 12.58
C PHE A 13 9.79 -8.77 11.25
N TYR A 14 9.53 -8.06 10.15
CA TYR A 14 10.03 -8.43 8.84
C TYR A 14 10.36 -7.18 8.03
N VAL A 15 11.33 -7.33 7.13
CA VAL A 15 11.69 -6.31 6.14
C VAL A 15 11.85 -6.98 4.79
N GLY A 16 11.31 -6.37 3.75
CA GLY A 16 11.44 -6.85 2.38
C GLY A 16 11.77 -5.72 1.43
N ALA A 17 12.46 -6.06 0.35
CA ALA A 17 12.68 -5.17 -0.77
C ALA A 17 12.56 -5.96 -2.07
N ALA A 18 12.10 -5.29 -3.12
CA ALA A 18 12.00 -5.86 -4.45
C ALA A 18 12.46 -4.87 -5.51
N VAL A 19 12.95 -5.43 -6.61
CA VAL A 19 13.15 -4.74 -7.87
C VAL A 19 12.23 -5.40 -8.88
N GLU A 20 11.43 -4.61 -9.58
CA GLU A 20 10.34 -5.08 -10.41
C GLU A 20 10.31 -4.36 -11.76
N GLU A 21 9.89 -5.06 -12.80
CA GLU A 21 9.66 -4.48 -14.13
C GLU A 21 8.38 -3.65 -14.12
N LEU A 22 8.47 -2.41 -14.60
CA LEU A 22 7.34 -1.51 -14.76
C LEU A 22 6.81 -1.65 -16.18
N GLU A 23 5.75 -2.44 -16.31
CA GLU A 23 5.06 -2.68 -17.57
C GLU A 23 3.74 -1.90 -17.62
N GLY A 24 3.41 -1.39 -18.81
CA GLY A 24 2.02 -1.07 -19.17
C GLY A 24 1.72 0.40 -19.43
N SER A 25 0.84 0.61 -20.40
CA SER A 25 0.16 1.88 -20.62
C SER A 25 -0.98 2.01 -19.61
N ARG A 26 -0.97 3.07 -18.80
CA ARG A 26 -2.03 3.33 -17.82
C ARG A 26 -3.15 4.15 -18.41
N LYS A 27 -4.39 3.83 -18.03
CA LYS A 27 -5.56 4.62 -18.41
C LYS A 27 -5.53 5.95 -17.65
N GLY A 28 -5.71 7.07 -18.36
CA GLY A 28 -5.89 8.39 -17.74
C GLY A 28 -7.23 8.57 -17.02
N THR A 29 -8.08 7.53 -16.98
CA THR A 29 -9.39 7.53 -16.34
C THR A 29 -9.55 6.31 -15.43
N SER A 30 -10.26 6.46 -14.31
CA SER A 30 -10.69 5.35 -13.46
C SER A 30 -11.78 4.51 -14.15
N GLU A 31 -12.09 3.34 -13.59
CA GLU A 31 -13.21 2.49 -14.06
C GLU A 31 -14.59 3.17 -13.91
N LEU A 32 -14.66 4.27 -13.13
CA LEU A 32 -15.83 5.12 -12.98
C LEU A 32 -15.84 6.34 -13.92
N GLY A 33 -14.87 6.42 -14.86
CA GLY A 33 -14.77 7.51 -15.83
C GLY A 33 -14.20 8.82 -15.27
N VAL A 34 -13.65 8.82 -14.06
CA VAL A 34 -13.02 10.01 -13.45
C VAL A 34 -11.60 10.16 -13.99
N THR A 35 -11.26 11.34 -14.51
CA THR A 35 -9.88 11.66 -14.93
C THR A 35 -8.94 11.54 -13.74
N LYS A 36 -7.91 10.70 -13.85
CA LYS A 36 -6.91 10.52 -12.80
C LYS A 36 -6.03 11.76 -12.70
N GLY A 37 -5.62 12.10 -11.48
CA GLY A 37 -4.67 13.19 -11.24
C GLY A 37 -3.25 12.77 -11.64
N GLY A 38 -2.52 13.68 -12.30
CA GLY A 38 -1.11 13.48 -12.66
C GLY A 38 -0.88 13.07 -14.12
N LYS A 39 0.37 13.20 -14.56
CA LYS A 39 0.80 12.81 -15.92
C LYS A 39 1.59 11.52 -15.81
N PHE A 40 1.22 10.51 -16.62
CA PHE A 40 2.01 9.31 -16.81
C PHE A 40 2.85 9.42 -18.07
N GLN A 41 4.16 9.21 -17.92
CA GLN A 41 5.01 8.84 -19.05
C GLN A 41 4.57 7.47 -19.59
N THR A 42 4.44 7.37 -20.91
CA THR A 42 3.83 6.21 -21.60
C THR A 42 4.85 5.29 -22.26
N ASN A 43 6.15 5.63 -22.19
CA ASN A 43 7.23 4.69 -22.44
C ASN A 43 7.15 3.56 -21.40
N THR A 44 7.33 2.33 -21.86
CA THR A 44 7.21 1.14 -21.01
C THR A 44 8.44 0.29 -21.29
N ASN A 45 9.37 0.24 -20.34
CA ASN A 45 10.42 -0.77 -20.13
C ASN A 45 11.33 -0.27 -18.99
N ASP A 46 10.75 0.02 -17.83
CA ASP A 46 11.46 0.65 -16.72
C ASP A 46 11.46 -0.23 -15.47
N VAL A 47 12.16 0.22 -14.42
CA VAL A 47 12.37 -0.56 -13.20
C VAL A 47 11.77 0.17 -12.00
N GLY A 48 11.03 -0.56 -11.19
CA GLY A 48 10.50 -0.10 -9.92
C GLY A 48 11.31 -0.67 -8.78
N ILE A 49 11.35 0.06 -7.68
CA ILE A 49 11.91 -0.43 -6.42
C ILE A 49 10.83 -0.31 -5.37
N SER A 50 10.55 -1.40 -4.66
CA SER A 50 9.61 -1.41 -3.54
C SER A 50 10.24 -1.95 -2.27
N ALA A 51 9.75 -1.49 -1.13
CA ALA A 51 10.16 -1.95 0.18
C ALA A 51 8.97 -2.05 1.13
N ILE A 52 9.09 -2.95 2.11
CA ILE A 52 8.14 -3.09 3.21
C ILE A 52 8.88 -3.31 4.51
N ILE A 53 8.40 -2.67 5.57
CA ILE A 53 8.78 -2.94 6.94
C ILE A 53 7.49 -3.25 7.69
N GLY A 54 7.46 -4.36 8.43
CA GLY A 54 6.32 -4.71 9.25
C GLY A 54 6.71 -5.24 10.61
N ALA A 55 5.86 -4.98 11.60
CA ALA A 55 6.06 -5.42 12.96
C ALA A 55 4.75 -5.80 13.64
N LYS A 56 4.83 -6.75 14.57
CA LYS A 56 3.77 -7.13 15.49
C LYS A 56 4.28 -7.06 16.92
N ILE A 57 3.68 -6.20 17.73
CA ILE A 57 4.04 -6.01 19.13
C ILE A 57 2.75 -6.08 19.95
N GLY A 58 2.56 -7.19 20.68
CA GLY A 58 1.31 -7.46 21.39
C GLY A 58 0.10 -7.52 20.44
N GLY A 59 -0.94 -6.75 20.77
CA GLY A 59 -2.16 -6.59 19.95
C GLY A 59 -2.03 -5.59 18.80
N VAL A 60 -0.85 -4.99 18.59
CA VAL A 60 -0.61 -4.01 17.52
C VAL A 60 0.12 -4.66 16.35
N LYS A 61 -0.34 -4.40 15.13
CA LYS A 61 0.37 -4.72 13.89
C LYS A 61 0.53 -3.45 13.07
N ALA A 62 1.73 -3.20 12.57
CA ALA A 62 2.02 -2.04 11.73
C ALA A 62 2.81 -2.47 10.49
N ASN A 63 2.47 -1.89 9.34
CA ASN A 63 3.20 -2.05 8.09
C ASN A 63 3.47 -0.66 7.48
N LEU A 64 4.68 -0.45 6.98
CA LEU A 64 5.06 0.69 6.16
C LEU A 64 5.56 0.13 4.83
N LEU A 65 4.89 0.51 3.74
CA LEU A 65 5.23 0.15 2.38
C LEU A 65 5.73 1.40 1.66
N GLY A 66 6.69 1.24 0.77
CA GLY A 66 7.19 2.29 -0.10
C GLY A 66 7.49 1.75 -1.49
N GLY A 67 7.34 2.59 -2.50
CA GLY A 67 7.71 2.29 -3.87
C GLY A 67 8.20 3.52 -4.60
N TYR A 68 9.16 3.34 -5.51
CA TYR A 68 9.68 4.38 -6.37
C TYR A 68 9.67 3.90 -7.82
N ASP A 69 9.02 4.68 -8.68
CA ASP A 69 8.89 4.45 -10.12
C ASP A 69 9.96 5.27 -10.84
N THR A 70 10.96 4.61 -11.44
CA THR A 70 12.05 5.34 -12.11
C THR A 70 11.62 5.98 -13.41
N ASN A 71 10.50 5.56 -14.01
CA ASN A 71 9.99 6.18 -15.22
C ASN A 71 9.29 7.50 -14.89
N GLN A 72 8.43 7.48 -13.86
CA GLN A 72 7.72 8.70 -13.44
C GLN A 72 8.56 9.62 -12.56
N GLU A 73 9.73 9.15 -12.09
CA GLU A 73 10.55 9.81 -11.07
C GLU A 73 9.77 10.15 -9.79
N ASN A 74 8.73 9.36 -9.50
CA ASN A 74 7.79 9.59 -8.41
C ASN A 74 7.70 8.35 -7.52
N GLY A 75 7.35 8.57 -6.25
CA GLY A 75 7.18 7.50 -5.28
C GLY A 75 5.89 7.61 -4.49
N ALA A 76 5.54 6.50 -3.84
CA ALA A 76 4.43 6.44 -2.91
C ALA A 76 4.84 5.72 -1.63
N ILE A 77 4.24 6.14 -0.51
CA ILE A 77 4.33 5.45 0.77
C ILE A 77 2.94 5.12 1.27
N ARG A 78 2.80 4.00 1.99
CA ARG A 78 1.56 3.59 2.65
C ARG A 78 1.84 3.04 4.02
N ALA A 79 1.16 3.57 5.03
CA ALA A 79 1.17 3.03 6.38
C ALA A 79 -0.17 2.37 6.68
N ILE A 80 -0.13 1.22 7.37
CA ILE A 80 -1.31 0.53 7.88
C ILE A 80 -1.00 0.14 9.33
N ILE A 81 -1.83 0.56 10.26
CA ILE A 81 -1.70 0.23 11.69
C ILE A 81 -3.03 -0.34 12.15
N THR A 82 -2.96 -1.49 12.82
CA THR A 82 -4.10 -2.11 13.48
C THR A 82 -3.77 -2.36 14.94
N ALA A 83 -4.75 -2.21 15.81
CA ALA A 83 -4.62 -2.46 17.24
C ALA A 83 -5.87 -3.17 17.77
N ASP A 84 -5.67 -4.24 18.54
CA ASP A 84 -6.74 -4.85 19.32
C ASP A 84 -7.18 -3.87 20.43
N ILE A 85 -8.39 -3.35 20.33
CA ILE A 85 -8.98 -2.38 21.27
C ILE A 85 -10.36 -2.89 21.69
N GLY A 86 -10.50 -3.23 22.97
CA GLY A 86 -11.74 -3.73 23.54
C GLY A 86 -12.20 -5.03 22.85
N PRO A 87 -13.48 -5.13 22.43
CA PRO A 87 -14.01 -6.34 21.79
C PRO A 87 -13.62 -6.48 20.30
N GLY A 88 -12.73 -5.63 19.79
CA GLY A 88 -12.48 -5.54 18.36
C GLY A 88 -11.07 -5.08 18.01
N THR A 89 -10.89 -4.76 16.74
CA THR A 89 -9.63 -4.27 16.18
C THR A 89 -9.89 -2.95 15.46
N LEU A 90 -9.18 -1.90 15.87
CA LEU A 90 -9.14 -0.61 15.17
C LEU A 90 -8.07 -0.66 14.10
N GLY A 91 -8.41 -0.29 12.88
CA GLY A 91 -7.49 -0.13 11.76
C GLY A 91 -7.47 1.31 11.27
N ILE A 92 -6.27 1.83 11.02
CA ILE A 92 -6.05 3.08 10.29
C ILE A 92 -5.05 2.84 9.18
N SER A 93 -5.26 3.47 8.03
CA SER A 93 -4.27 3.49 6.96
C SER A 93 -4.25 4.82 6.26
N GLY A 94 -3.08 5.15 5.72
CA GLY A 94 -2.89 6.31 4.87
C GLY A 94 -1.88 6.00 3.80
N ALA A 95 -2.07 6.59 2.63
CA ALA A 95 -1.07 6.60 1.57
C ALA A 95 -0.84 8.02 1.08
N TRP A 96 0.38 8.29 0.64
CA TRP A 96 0.77 9.53 -0.01
C TRP A 96 1.66 9.21 -1.21
N ALA A 97 1.54 10.01 -2.27
CA ALA A 97 2.39 9.94 -3.45
C ALA A 97 2.92 11.32 -3.83
N SER A 98 4.18 11.37 -4.26
CA SER A 98 4.82 12.61 -4.75
C SER A 98 4.29 13.06 -6.12
N GLY A 99 3.55 12.17 -6.79
CA GLY A 99 3.00 12.32 -8.12
C GLY A 99 2.50 10.96 -8.61
N ALA A 100 1.82 10.94 -9.74
CA ALA A 100 1.36 9.70 -10.36
C ALA A 100 2.54 8.75 -10.61
N ASN A 101 2.46 7.50 -10.12
CA ASN A 101 3.52 6.50 -10.20
C ASN A 101 2.95 5.08 -10.18
N TYR A 102 3.82 4.08 -10.34
CA TYR A 102 3.39 2.68 -10.42
C TYR A 102 2.66 2.14 -9.19
N TYR A 103 2.94 2.71 -8.03
CA TYR A 103 2.49 2.20 -6.75
C TYR A 103 1.24 2.93 -6.25
N TYR A 104 1.00 4.17 -6.69
CA TYR A 104 -0.20 4.92 -6.38
C TYR A 104 -0.43 6.07 -7.37
N GLU A 105 -1.67 6.20 -7.87
CA GLU A 105 -2.00 7.17 -8.92
C GLU A 105 -3.38 7.81 -8.80
N GLU A 106 -4.15 7.44 -7.78
CA GLU A 106 -5.54 7.89 -7.64
C GLU A 106 -5.62 9.30 -7.04
N SER A 107 -4.71 9.65 -6.13
CA SER A 107 -4.63 10.97 -5.49
C SER A 107 -3.23 11.24 -4.95
N GLU A 108 -2.99 12.46 -4.45
CA GLU A 108 -1.76 12.76 -3.70
C GLU A 108 -1.78 12.09 -2.33
N TRP A 109 -2.94 12.04 -1.66
CA TRP A 109 -3.11 11.36 -0.39
C TRP A 109 -4.46 10.68 -0.28
N THR A 110 -4.52 9.61 0.51
CA THR A 110 -5.76 8.94 0.92
C THR A 110 -5.63 8.47 2.36
N VAL A 111 -6.76 8.40 3.04
CA VAL A 111 -6.86 7.89 4.41
C VAL A 111 -8.07 6.98 4.53
N ALA A 112 -7.96 5.95 5.36
CA ALA A 112 -9.06 5.07 5.70
C ALA A 112 -8.96 4.67 7.18
N ALA A 113 -10.11 4.44 7.80
CA ALA A 113 -10.21 3.91 9.15
C ALA A 113 -11.35 2.89 9.21
N GLU A 114 -11.19 1.89 10.06
CA GLU A 114 -12.16 0.83 10.27
C GLU A 114 -12.15 0.36 11.73
N TYR A 115 -13.27 -0.17 12.21
CA TYR A 115 -13.32 -0.88 13.49
C TYR A 115 -14.08 -2.20 13.32
N ALA A 116 -13.37 -3.31 13.49
CA ALA A 116 -13.91 -4.65 13.34
C ALA A 116 -14.26 -5.23 14.72
N ILE A 117 -15.56 -5.40 14.99
CA ILE A 117 -16.09 -5.93 16.25
C ILE A 117 -16.17 -7.45 16.15
N LYS A 118 -15.58 -8.17 17.10
CA LYS A 118 -15.81 -9.62 17.27
C LYS A 118 -17.12 -9.82 18.02
N ALA A 119 -18.22 -9.83 17.28
CA ALA A 119 -19.57 -9.96 17.84
C ALA A 119 -19.79 -11.33 18.51
N THR A 120 -19.16 -12.38 17.97
CA THR A 120 -19.05 -13.71 18.59
C THR A 120 -17.70 -14.33 18.18
N ASP A 121 -17.39 -15.52 18.67
CA ASP A 121 -16.21 -16.30 18.25
C ASP A 121 -16.17 -16.62 16.75
N LYS A 122 -17.31 -16.50 16.05
CA LYS A 122 -17.46 -16.86 14.62
C LYS A 122 -17.94 -15.72 13.74
N LEU A 123 -18.34 -14.58 14.32
CA LEU A 123 -18.89 -13.44 13.59
C LEU A 123 -18.08 -12.19 13.91
N THR A 124 -17.46 -11.63 12.88
CA THR A 124 -16.84 -10.30 12.93
C THR A 124 -17.67 -9.34 12.09
N ILE A 125 -17.98 -8.18 12.65
CA ILE A 125 -18.74 -7.11 11.99
C ILE A 125 -17.79 -5.92 11.80
N THR A 126 -17.64 -5.47 10.56
CA THR A 126 -16.94 -4.23 10.22
C THR A 126 -17.99 -3.25 9.68
N PRO A 127 -18.55 -2.34 10.49
CA PRO A 127 -19.50 -1.35 10.00
C PRO A 127 -18.79 -0.44 8.97
N GLY A 128 -19.43 -0.28 7.81
CA GLY A 128 -19.02 0.66 6.76
C GLY A 128 -19.90 1.89 6.75
#